data_AF-A0A1F8P0J6-F1
#
_entry.id   AF-A0A1F8P0J6-F1
#
_cell.length_a   1.000
_cell.length_b   1.000
_cell.length_c   1.000
_cell.angle_alpha   90.00
_cell.angle_beta   90.00
_cell.angle_gamma   90.00
#
_symmetry.space_group_name_H-M   'P 1'
#
loop_
_entity.id
_entity.type
_entity.pdbx_description
1 polymer ?
#
loop_
_entity_poly.entity_id
_entity_poly.type
_entity_poly.pdbx_seq_one_letter_code
_entity_poly.pdbx_strand_id
1 'polypeptide(L)'
;MSTKEVFKCLNPVGIQHTVETFPLAPRLDTLDGKEIYLSITGEPDITIPLEKRLKSDYPDVNWKTKKSYTPSPVPLSEEEMKTCDGLIQGVAW
;
A
#
# COMPACT_ATOMS: atom_id res chain seq x y z
N MET A 1 47.17 21.29 5.07
CA MET A 1 46.01 20.43 4.74
C MET A 1 44.97 20.63 5.83
N SER A 2 43.76 21.07 5.49
CA SER A 2 42.70 21.36 6.47
C SER A 2 42.02 20.06 6.91
N THR A 3 42.05 19.75 8.20
CA THR A 3 41.35 18.62 8.82
C THR A 3 39.85 18.89 8.81
N LYS A 4 39.08 18.08 8.04
CA LYS A 4 37.61 18.12 8.06
C LYS A 4 37.11 17.66 9.43
N GLU A 5 36.46 18.54 10.17
CA GLU A 5 35.76 18.17 11.40
C GLU A 5 34.59 17.23 11.08
N VAL A 6 34.54 16.08 11.75
CA VAL A 6 33.46 15.10 11.62
C VAL A 6 32.39 15.44 12.66
N PHE A 7 31.25 15.95 12.20
CA PHE A 7 30.11 16.25 13.06
C PHE A 7 29.22 15.02 13.23
N LYS A 8 28.99 14.59 14.48
CA LYS A 8 28.04 13.52 14.80
C LYS A 8 26.63 14.11 14.80
N CYS A 9 25.87 13.88 13.74
CA CYS A 9 24.48 14.28 13.67
C CYS A 9 23.64 13.35 14.56
N LEU A 10 22.96 13.90 15.56
CA LEU A 10 21.96 13.16 16.32
C LEU A 10 20.72 13.05 15.44
N ASN A 11 20.30 11.83 15.09
CA ASN A 11 19.02 11.62 14.42
C ASN A 11 17.91 12.10 15.37
N PRO A 12 17.13 13.14 15.02
CA PRO A 12 16.08 13.69 15.89
C PRO A 12 14.98 12.67 16.22
N VAL A 13 14.86 11.60 15.43
CA VAL A 13 13.86 10.52 15.61
C VAL A 13 14.35 9.44 16.60
N GLY A 14 15.64 9.42 16.95
CA GLY A 14 16.24 8.37 17.77
C GLY A 14 16.40 7.03 17.03
N ILE A 15 16.77 5.98 17.76
CA ILE A 15 16.75 4.59 17.27
C ILE A 15 15.42 4.00 17.72
N GLN A 16 14.55 3.66 16.77
CA GLN A 16 13.32 2.96 17.09
C GLN A 16 13.64 1.48 17.31
N HIS A 17 13.40 0.98 18.51
CA HIS A 17 13.48 -0.45 18.79
C HIS A 17 12.35 -1.16 18.05
N THR A 18 12.63 -2.35 17.53
CA THR A 18 11.61 -3.18 16.90
C THR A 18 10.48 -3.44 17.88
N VAL A 19 9.24 -3.16 17.47
CA VAL A 19 8.04 -3.47 18.22
C VAL A 19 7.47 -4.81 17.74
N GLU A 20 6.91 -5.60 18.65
CA GLU A 20 6.13 -6.78 18.27
C GLU A 20 4.88 -6.34 17.53
N THR A 21 4.67 -6.86 16.32
CA THR A 21 3.50 -6.57 15.49
C THR A 21 2.56 -7.76 15.47
N PHE A 22 1.29 -7.54 15.79
CA PHE A 22 0.22 -8.52 15.64
C PHE A 22 -0.58 -8.17 14.38
N PRO A 23 -0.35 -8.84 13.24
CA PRO A 23 -1.06 -8.51 12.03
C PRO A 23 -2.53 -8.94 12.16
N LEU A 24 -3.45 -8.11 11.66
CA LEU A 24 -4.89 -8.41 11.67
C LEU A 24 -5.28 -9.55 10.72
N ALA A 25 -4.41 -9.87 9.75
CA ALA A 25 -4.58 -10.96 8.80
C ALA A 25 -3.22 -11.61 8.49
N PRO A 26 -3.17 -12.90 8.12
CA PRO A 26 -1.96 -13.52 7.61
C PRO A 26 -1.37 -12.72 6.44
N ARG A 27 -0.04 -12.61 6.38
CA ARG A 27 0.61 -12.01 5.21
C ARG A 27 0.57 -13.00 4.05
N LEU A 28 0.38 -12.48 2.86
CA LEU A 28 0.52 -13.25 1.63
C LEU A 28 1.97 -13.70 1.47
N ASP A 29 2.14 -14.95 1.08
CA ASP A 29 3.41 -15.61 0.75
C ASP A 29 3.84 -15.30 -0.69
N THR A 30 2.87 -15.22 -1.60
CA THR A 30 3.02 -14.82 -3.01
C THR A 30 1.83 -13.96 -3.46
N LEU A 31 2.02 -13.22 -4.57
CA LEU A 31 0.97 -12.46 -5.24
C LEU A 31 0.32 -13.26 -6.39
N ASP A 32 1.00 -14.25 -6.94
CA ASP A 32 0.54 -14.96 -8.15
C ASP A 32 -0.80 -15.67 -7.90
N GLY A 33 -1.77 -15.45 -8.79
CA GLY A 33 -3.13 -16.01 -8.69
C GLY A 33 -4.00 -15.40 -7.59
N LYS A 34 -3.50 -14.42 -6.82
CA LYS A 34 -4.26 -13.77 -5.74
C LYS A 34 -5.27 -12.78 -6.28
N GLU A 35 -6.42 -12.68 -5.63
CA GLU A 35 -7.42 -11.64 -5.88
C GLU A 35 -7.16 -10.43 -4.98
N ILE A 36 -6.67 -9.34 -5.58
CA ILE A 36 -6.32 -8.11 -4.86
C ILE A 36 -7.24 -6.98 -5.29
N TYR A 37 -7.88 -6.36 -4.30
CA TYR A 37 -8.73 -5.20 -4.49
C TYR A 37 -7.93 -3.90 -4.42
N LEU A 38 -8.12 -3.04 -5.42
CA LEU A 38 -7.74 -1.63 -5.41
C LEU A 38 -8.97 -0.80 -5.07
N SER A 39 -9.13 -0.39 -3.80
CA SER A 39 -10.16 0.57 -3.38
C SER A 39 -9.56 1.96 -3.36
N ILE A 40 -9.84 2.76 -4.40
CA ILE A 40 -9.12 4.00 -4.66
C ILE A 40 -10.07 5.21 -4.70
N THR A 41 -9.59 6.34 -4.19
CA THR A 41 -10.30 7.62 -4.02
C THR A 41 -9.38 8.80 -4.37
N GLY A 42 -9.96 9.97 -4.64
CA GLY A 42 -9.25 11.25 -4.70
C GLY A 42 -8.66 11.57 -6.07
N GLU A 43 -7.39 11.21 -6.28
CA GLU A 43 -6.53 11.78 -7.31
C GLU A 43 -6.28 10.85 -8.51
N PRO A 44 -6.93 11.06 -9.67
CA PRO A 44 -6.73 10.24 -10.88
C PRO A 44 -5.27 10.25 -11.37
N ASP A 45 -4.57 11.38 -11.20
CA ASP A 45 -3.20 11.56 -11.70
C ASP A 45 -2.18 10.67 -10.99
N ILE A 46 -2.49 10.19 -9.78
CA ILE A 46 -1.66 9.23 -9.04
C ILE A 46 -2.19 7.82 -9.27
N THR A 47 -3.50 7.66 -9.18
CA THR A 47 -4.16 6.37 -9.06
C THR A 47 -4.23 5.63 -10.39
N ILE A 48 -4.37 6.34 -11.51
CA ILE A 48 -4.36 5.74 -12.85
C ILE A 48 -2.96 5.20 -13.21
N PRO A 49 -1.85 5.97 -13.07
CA PRO A 49 -0.52 5.42 -13.31
C PRO A 49 -0.16 4.26 -12.38
N LEU A 50 -0.55 4.33 -11.09
CA LEU A 50 -0.32 3.26 -10.14
C LEU A 50 -1.00 1.95 -10.57
N GLU A 51 -2.30 2.00 -10.88
CA GLU A 51 -3.04 0.82 -11.32
C GLU A 51 -2.44 0.22 -12.59
N LYS A 52 -2.08 1.06 -13.58
CA LYS A 52 -1.44 0.59 -14.82
C LYS A 52 -0.12 -0.11 -14.54
N ARG A 53 0.71 0.46 -13.67
CA ARG A 53 2.00 -0.12 -13.30
C ARG A 53 1.83 -1.44 -12.56
N LEU A 54 0.94 -1.52 -11.57
CA LEU A 54 0.70 -2.75 -10.82
C LEU A 54 0.21 -3.89 -11.73
N LYS A 55 -0.71 -3.60 -12.65
CA LYS A 55 -1.20 -4.58 -13.64
C LYS A 55 -0.12 -5.02 -14.62
N SER A 56 0.84 -4.15 -14.94
CA SER A 56 1.97 -4.47 -15.81
C SER A 56 3.06 -5.28 -15.10
N ASP A 57 3.40 -4.90 -13.87
CA ASP A 57 4.48 -5.51 -13.09
C ASP A 57 4.03 -6.88 -12.52
N TYR A 58 2.72 -7.07 -12.30
CA TYR A 58 2.12 -8.29 -11.73
C TYR A 58 0.90 -8.74 -12.54
N PRO A 59 1.11 -9.32 -13.73
CA PRO A 59 0.02 -9.74 -14.61
C PRO A 59 -0.77 -10.96 -14.10
N ASP A 60 -0.15 -11.80 -13.27
CA ASP A 60 -0.76 -13.02 -12.73
C ASP A 60 -1.65 -12.77 -11.49
N VAL A 61 -1.75 -11.52 -11.05
CA VAL A 61 -2.68 -11.09 -9.99
C VAL A 61 -4.05 -10.78 -10.59
N ASN A 62 -5.11 -11.29 -9.99
CA ASN A 62 -6.49 -10.95 -10.35
C ASN A 62 -6.87 -9.60 -9.70
N TRP A 63 -6.60 -8.52 -10.43
CA TRP A 63 -6.87 -7.16 -9.97
C TRP A 63 -8.36 -6.79 -10.05
N LYS A 64 -8.99 -6.54 -8.90
CA LYS A 64 -10.31 -5.91 -8.80
C LYS A 64 -10.16 -4.43 -8.46
N THR A 65 -11.07 -3.58 -8.91
CA THR A 65 -10.93 -2.14 -8.71
C THR A 65 -12.27 -1.50 -8.36
N LYS A 66 -12.30 -0.76 -7.26
CA LYS A 66 -13.43 0.07 -6.81
C LYS A 66 -12.95 1.52 -6.79
N LYS A 67 -13.52 2.36 -7.66
CA LYS A 67 -13.14 3.77 -7.79
C LYS A 67 -14.26 4.67 -7.31
N SER A 68 -13.89 5.71 -6.59
CA SER A 68 -14.72 6.88 -6.34
C SER A 68 -13.97 8.14 -6.76
N TYR A 69 -14.71 9.15 -7.24
CA TYR A 69 -14.21 10.51 -7.47
C TYR A 69 -14.48 11.42 -6.26
N THR A 70 -15.07 10.88 -5.19
CA THR A 70 -15.19 11.57 -3.90
C THR A 70 -13.97 11.24 -3.04
N PRO A 71 -13.68 12.03 -1.99
CA PRO A 71 -12.60 11.74 -1.03
C PRO A 71 -12.81 10.48 -0.18
N SER A 72 -14.01 9.89 -0.24
CA SER A 72 -14.32 8.66 0.46
C SER A 72 -14.06 7.46 -0.45
N PRO A 73 -13.28 6.47 0.01
CA PRO A 73 -13.14 5.22 -0.73
C PRO A 73 -14.42 4.40 -0.71
N VAL A 74 -14.59 3.56 -1.73
CA VAL A 74 -15.71 2.60 -1.76
C VAL A 74 -15.30 1.37 -0.96
N PRO A 75 -15.94 1.08 0.19
CA PRO A 75 -15.59 -0.07 1.01
C PRO A 75 -15.90 -1.38 0.27
N LEU A 76 -15.19 -2.45 0.63
CA LEU A 76 -15.55 -3.80 0.20
C LEU A 76 -16.87 -4.21 0.85
N SER A 77 -17.68 -4.99 0.14
CA SER A 77 -18.84 -5.65 0.72
C SER A 77 -18.39 -6.81 1.62
N GLU A 78 -19.30 -7.31 2.46
CA GLU A 78 -19.00 -8.47 3.31
C GLU A 78 -18.59 -9.71 2.52
N GLU A 79 -19.18 -9.90 1.33
CA GLU A 79 -18.83 -11.04 0.46
C GLU A 79 -17.45 -10.86 -0.17
N GLU A 80 -17.11 -9.64 -0.62
CA GLU A 80 -15.77 -9.35 -1.15
C GLU A 80 -14.70 -9.51 -0.07
N MET A 81 -14.98 -9.11 1.18
CA MET A 81 -14.04 -9.28 2.30
C MET A 81 -13.76 -10.75 2.63
N LYS A 82 -14.69 -11.66 2.34
CA LYS A 82 -14.50 -13.11 2.57
C LYS A 82 -13.65 -13.76 1.50
N THR A 83 -13.68 -13.24 0.27
CA THR A 83 -13.03 -13.86 -0.90
C THR A 83 -11.75 -13.15 -1.32
N CYS A 84 -11.53 -11.89 -0.92
CA CYS A 84 -10.32 -11.17 -1.29
C CYS A 84 -9.09 -11.72 -0.54
N ASP A 85 -7.98 -11.83 -1.25
CA ASP A 85 -6.68 -12.17 -0.65
C ASP A 85 -5.96 -10.93 -0.11
N GLY A 86 -6.27 -9.74 -0.66
CA GLY A 86 -5.65 -8.49 -0.25
C GLY A 86 -6.40 -7.24 -0.68
N LEU A 87 -6.11 -6.13 0.02
CA LEU A 87 -6.69 -4.81 -0.23
C LEU A 87 -5.59 -3.74 -0.25
N ILE A 88 -5.57 -2.94 -1.31
CA ILE A 88 -4.85 -1.68 -1.39
C ILE A 88 -5.89 -0.57 -1.25
N GLN A 89 -5.82 0.14 -0.13
CA GLN A 89 -6.76 1.19 0.24
C GLN A 89 -6.13 2.56 -0.01
N GLY A 90 -6.68 3.32 -0.95
CA GLY A 90 -6.41 4.75 -1.09
C GLY A 90 -7.09 5.53 0.03
N VAL A 91 -6.37 6.48 0.62
CA VAL A 91 -6.87 7.42 1.62
C VAL A 91 -6.46 8.82 1.18
N ALA A 92 -7.45 9.67 0.90
CA ALA A 92 -7.25 11.10 0.64
C ALA A 92 -7.55 11.90 1.92
N TRP A 93 -6.74 12.92 2.22
CA TRP A 93 -6.86 13.79 3.40
C TRP A 93 -7.12 15.23 2.99
#